data_AF-A0A3D1G9D0-F1
#
_entry.id   AF-A0A3D1G9D0-F1
#
_cell.length_a   1.000
_cell.length_b   1.000
_cell.length_c   1.000
_cell.angle_alpha   90.00
_cell.angle_beta   90.00
_cell.angle_gamma   90.00
#
_symmetry.space_group_name_H-M   'P 1'
#
loop_
_entity.id
_entity.type
_entity.pdbx_description
1 polymer ?
#
loop_
_entity_poly.entity_id
_entity_poly.type
_entity_poly.pdbx_seq_one_letter_code
_entity_poly.pdbx_strand_id
1 'polypeptide(L)'
;MGLFRNKKKGVPPHSWYPEILHWKKDDRINCWNIAQVVSVSGSKFDWATFNKYRTATSSAGRHTFKFKSVDQFGKVYLEDEDGDLVEFHFYRLIKYARNETLITRKIERRVSDSEKYMELMENFQQAFDELQAEDNHPKRLGNGLSD
;
A
#
# COMPACT_ATOMS: atom_id res chain seq x y z
N MET A 1 -19.14 -25.17 -26.95
CA MET A 1 -19.31 -23.84 -26.30
C MET A 1 -18.97 -23.97 -24.82
N GLY A 2 -17.75 -23.60 -24.43
CA GLY A 2 -17.29 -23.75 -23.06
C GLY A 2 -18.03 -22.80 -22.12
N LEU A 3 -18.71 -23.33 -21.10
CA LEU A 3 -19.25 -22.53 -20.01
C LEU A 3 -18.10 -21.85 -19.28
N PHE A 4 -17.93 -20.54 -19.49
CA PHE A 4 -17.09 -19.71 -18.63
C PHE A 4 -17.72 -19.67 -17.23
N ARG A 5 -17.38 -20.64 -16.38
CA ARG A 5 -17.65 -20.55 -14.94
C ARG A 5 -16.94 -19.31 -14.42
N ASN A 6 -17.73 -18.31 -14.04
CA ASN A 6 -17.23 -17.06 -13.53
C ASN A 6 -16.57 -17.32 -12.16
N LYS A 7 -15.26 -17.58 -12.15
CA LYS A 7 -14.49 -18.04 -10.96
C LYS A 7 -14.64 -17.12 -9.75
N LYS A 8 -15.07 -15.88 -9.96
CA LYS A 8 -15.25 -14.85 -8.92
C LYS A 8 -16.66 -14.81 -8.31
N LYS A 9 -17.62 -15.57 -8.83
CA LYS A 9 -19.01 -15.57 -8.35
C LYS A 9 -19.10 -16.30 -7.00
N GLY A 10 -19.55 -15.61 -5.95
CA GLY A 10 -19.75 -16.17 -4.61
C GLY A 10 -18.49 -16.26 -3.74
N VAL A 11 -17.33 -15.83 -4.24
CA VAL A 11 -16.08 -15.78 -3.46
C VAL A 11 -15.94 -14.37 -2.89
N PRO A 12 -15.66 -14.22 -1.58
CA PRO A 12 -15.61 -12.90 -0.98
C PRO A 12 -14.42 -12.12 -1.54
N PRO A 13 -14.52 -10.78 -1.63
CA PRO A 13 -13.59 -10.04 -2.46
C PRO A 13 -12.14 -10.00 -1.94
N HIS A 14 -11.94 -10.16 -0.63
CA HIS A 14 -10.62 -10.24 -0.01
C HIS A 14 -9.82 -11.47 -0.47
N SER A 15 -10.48 -12.53 -0.96
CA SER A 15 -9.77 -13.70 -1.52
C SER A 15 -9.04 -13.38 -2.82
N TRP A 16 -9.55 -12.43 -3.61
CA TRP A 16 -8.93 -12.01 -4.86
C TRP A 16 -8.05 -10.77 -4.71
N TYR A 17 -8.30 -10.00 -3.65
CA TYR A 17 -7.60 -8.75 -3.36
C TYR A 17 -7.25 -8.68 -1.88
N PRO A 18 -6.20 -9.40 -1.43
CA PRO A 18 -5.86 -9.54 -0.02
C PRO A 18 -5.45 -8.21 0.63
N GLU A 19 -5.00 -7.23 -0.15
CA GLU A 19 -4.56 -5.93 0.37
C GLU A 19 -5.64 -5.19 1.17
N ILE A 20 -6.93 -5.46 0.90
CA ILE A 20 -8.04 -4.89 1.67
C ILE A 20 -7.99 -5.25 3.15
N LEU A 21 -7.47 -6.43 3.50
CA LEU A 21 -7.36 -6.87 4.89
C LEU A 21 -6.42 -5.97 5.70
N HIS A 22 -5.64 -5.12 5.03
CA HIS A 22 -4.74 -4.15 5.65
C HIS A 22 -5.24 -2.71 5.57
N TRP A 23 -6.41 -2.50 4.96
CA TRP A 23 -7.08 -1.20 4.95
C TRP A 23 -7.63 -0.94 6.36
N LYS A 24 -7.38 0.26 6.87
CA LYS A 24 -7.78 0.72 8.18
C LYS A 24 -8.70 1.92 8.03
N LYS A 25 -9.59 2.09 9.01
CA LYS A 25 -10.41 3.29 9.13
C LYS A 25 -9.52 4.53 8.99
N ASP A 26 -10.01 5.49 8.22
CA ASP A 26 -9.39 6.78 7.88
C ASP A 26 -8.15 6.69 6.97
N ASP A 27 -7.86 5.52 6.38
CA ASP A 27 -6.88 5.42 5.28
C ASP A 27 -7.30 6.27 4.08
N ARG A 28 -6.32 6.85 3.38
CA ARG A 28 -6.52 7.63 2.16
C ARG A 28 -6.58 6.71 0.95
N ILE A 29 -7.75 6.67 0.31
CA ILE A 29 -8.04 5.84 -0.86
C ILE A 29 -8.16 6.74 -2.10
N ASN A 30 -7.16 6.71 -2.96
CA ASN A 30 -7.18 7.44 -4.23
C ASN A 30 -7.86 6.60 -5.31
N CYS A 31 -9.03 7.03 -5.78
CA CYS A 31 -9.74 6.42 -6.89
C CYS A 31 -9.50 7.24 -8.16
N TRP A 32 -8.85 6.64 -9.17
CA TRP A 32 -8.48 7.34 -10.42
C TRP A 32 -9.48 7.18 -11.56
N ASN A 33 -10.54 6.39 -11.39
CA ASN A 33 -11.56 6.21 -12.41
C ASN A 33 -12.94 5.97 -11.79
N ILE A 34 -13.57 7.04 -11.30
CA ILE A 34 -14.91 7.01 -10.70
C ILE A 34 -15.92 6.42 -11.68
N ALA A 35 -15.84 6.78 -12.98
CA ALA A 35 -16.76 6.32 -14.02
C ALA A 35 -16.86 4.78 -14.05
N GLN A 36 -15.74 4.07 -14.02
CA GLN A 36 -15.74 2.61 -14.01
C GLN A 36 -16.26 2.01 -12.70
N VAL A 37 -16.03 2.69 -11.57
CA VAL A 37 -16.49 2.23 -10.25
C VAL A 37 -18.02 2.31 -10.15
N VAL A 38 -18.63 3.38 -10.67
CA VAL A 38 -20.08 3.59 -10.64
C VAL A 38 -20.84 2.90 -11.79
N SER A 39 -20.13 2.33 -12.78
CA SER A 39 -20.75 1.77 -13.99
C SER A 39 -21.42 0.41 -13.75
N VAL A 40 -22.57 0.32 -13.10
CA VAL A 40 -23.16 -0.97 -12.75
C VAL A 40 -23.40 -1.88 -13.97
N SER A 41 -23.06 -3.17 -13.85
CA SER A 41 -23.32 -4.15 -14.91
C SER A 41 -24.81 -4.46 -14.91
N GLY A 42 -25.55 -4.00 -15.92
CA GLY A 42 -26.99 -4.26 -16.07
C GLY A 42 -27.92 -3.30 -15.32
N SER A 43 -27.43 -2.22 -14.69
CA SER A 43 -28.27 -1.15 -14.15
C SER A 43 -27.71 0.24 -14.45
N LYS A 44 -28.55 1.27 -14.29
CA LYS A 44 -28.27 2.66 -14.69
C LYS A 44 -26.97 3.16 -14.07
N PHE A 45 -26.15 3.80 -14.90
CA PHE A 45 -24.94 4.50 -14.47
C PHE A 45 -25.31 5.61 -13.47
N ASP A 46 -24.62 5.67 -12.33
CA ASP A 46 -24.84 6.72 -11.34
C ASP A 46 -24.18 8.03 -11.77
N TRP A 47 -24.96 8.82 -12.52
CA TRP A 47 -24.55 10.13 -13.01
C TRP A 47 -24.36 11.16 -11.92
N ALA A 48 -25.04 11.06 -10.78
CA ALA A 48 -24.93 12.03 -9.71
C ALA A 48 -23.54 11.93 -9.06
N THR A 49 -23.17 10.71 -8.65
CA THR A 49 -21.85 10.42 -8.08
C THR A 49 -20.74 10.71 -9.08
N PHE A 50 -20.89 10.31 -10.35
CA PHE A 50 -19.90 10.61 -11.37
C PHE A 50 -19.71 12.12 -11.58
N ASN A 51 -20.80 12.89 -11.67
CA ASN A 51 -20.71 14.33 -11.88
C ASN A 51 -20.11 15.06 -10.67
N LYS A 52 -20.33 14.57 -9.44
CA LYS A 52 -19.72 15.14 -8.23
C LYS A 52 -18.18 15.09 -8.30
N TYR A 53 -17.63 13.96 -8.73
CA TYR A 53 -16.18 13.71 -8.73
C TYR A 53 -15.50 13.90 -10.09
N ARG A 54 -16.25 14.32 -11.10
CA ARG A 54 -15.75 14.71 -12.42
C ARG A 54 -15.19 16.11 -12.34
N THR A 55 -13.96 16.29 -12.79
CA THR A 55 -13.36 17.62 -12.99
C THR A 55 -13.09 17.86 -14.46
N ALA A 56 -12.90 19.12 -14.86
CA ALA A 56 -12.52 19.47 -16.23
C ALA A 56 -11.21 18.78 -16.67
N THR A 57 -10.32 18.50 -15.72
CA THR A 57 -9.01 17.85 -15.95
C THR A 57 -9.05 16.33 -15.81
N SER A 58 -10.14 15.75 -15.30
CA SER A 58 -10.31 14.31 -15.11
C SER A 58 -11.65 13.84 -15.69
N SER A 59 -11.65 13.52 -16.99
CA SER A 59 -12.84 13.04 -17.70
C SER A 59 -13.38 11.71 -17.17
N ALA A 60 -12.53 10.87 -16.57
CA ALA A 60 -12.92 9.62 -15.91
C ALA A 60 -13.37 9.79 -14.45
N GLY A 61 -13.22 10.99 -13.90
CA GLY A 61 -13.40 11.30 -12.48
C GLY A 61 -12.28 10.72 -11.62
N ARG A 62 -11.72 11.56 -10.75
CA ARG A 62 -10.68 11.18 -9.80
C ARG A 62 -10.92 11.87 -8.48
N HIS A 63 -10.87 11.11 -7.39
CA HIS A 63 -11.04 11.67 -6.06
C HIS A 63 -10.33 10.81 -5.02
N THR A 64 -9.97 11.43 -3.90
CA THR A 64 -9.36 10.77 -2.76
C THR A 64 -10.35 10.75 -1.61
N PHE A 65 -10.64 9.56 -1.10
CA PHE A 65 -11.59 9.36 -0.03
C PHE A 65 -10.89 8.93 1.27
N LYS A 66 -11.60 9.06 2.39
CA LYS A 66 -11.27 8.39 3.65
C LYS A 66 -12.03 7.07 3.75
N PHE A 67 -11.32 5.98 4.00
CA PHE A 67 -11.94 4.67 4.21
C PHE A 67 -12.71 4.62 5.53
N LYS A 68 -13.95 4.13 5.53
CA LYS A 68 -14.72 3.94 6.76
C LYS A 68 -14.90 2.47 7.11
N SER A 69 -15.51 1.70 6.21
CA SER A 69 -15.82 0.29 6.48
C SER A 69 -16.12 -0.48 5.20
N VAL A 70 -16.21 -1.80 5.34
CA VAL A 70 -16.67 -2.73 4.30
C VAL A 70 -17.69 -3.66 4.93
N ASP A 71 -18.82 -3.87 4.27
CA ASP A 71 -19.82 -4.82 4.75
C ASP A 71 -19.61 -6.24 4.20
N GLN A 72 -20.39 -7.18 4.76
CA GLN A 72 -20.38 -8.58 4.35
C GLN A 72 -20.80 -8.81 2.88
N PHE A 73 -21.46 -7.85 2.25
CA PHE A 73 -21.89 -7.93 0.85
C PHE A 73 -20.85 -7.37 -0.12
N GLY A 74 -19.71 -6.89 0.40
CA GLY A 74 -18.65 -6.31 -0.40
C GLY A 74 -18.99 -4.92 -0.91
N LYS A 75 -19.82 -4.15 -0.18
CA LYS A 75 -19.89 -2.70 -0.32
C LYS A 75 -18.81 -2.05 0.55
N VAL A 76 -18.19 -1.01 0.00
CA VAL A 76 -17.22 -0.16 0.69
C VAL A 76 -17.89 1.17 0.97
N TYR A 77 -17.77 1.62 2.22
CA TYR A 77 -18.22 2.94 2.64
C TYR A 77 -17.00 3.84 2.77
N LEU A 78 -17.05 4.96 2.06
CA LEU A 78 -16.01 5.96 2.00
C LEU A 78 -16.61 7.32 2.39
N GLU A 79 -15.79 8.18 2.97
CA GLU A 79 -16.14 9.58 3.25
C GLU A 79 -15.31 10.46 2.31
N ASP A 80 -15.95 11.44 1.69
CA ASP A 80 -15.28 12.42 0.84
C ASP A 80 -14.77 13.64 1.63
N GLU A 81 -14.29 14.65 0.92
CA GLU A 81 -13.77 15.88 1.52
C GLU A 81 -14.87 16.76 2.16
N ASP A 82 -16.12 16.64 1.69
CA ASP A 82 -17.28 17.37 2.22
C ASP A 82 -17.85 16.71 3.49
N GLY A 83 -17.41 15.48 3.81
CA GLY A 83 -17.94 14.66 4.89
C GLY A 83 -19.14 13.80 4.48
N ASP A 84 -19.47 13.75 3.19
CA ASP A 84 -20.54 12.88 2.69
C ASP A 84 -20.07 11.43 2.64
N LEU A 85 -20.95 10.53 3.09
CA LEU A 85 -20.71 9.10 2.99
C LEU A 85 -21.16 8.60 1.61
N VAL A 86 -20.25 7.97 0.88
CA VAL A 86 -20.53 7.33 -0.41
C VAL A 86 -20.28 5.83 -0.35
N GLU A 87 -21.08 5.08 -1.09
CA GLU A 87 -20.98 3.62 -1.20
C GLU A 87 -20.52 3.18 -2.59
N PHE A 88 -19.62 2.19 -2.63
CA PHE A 88 -19.19 1.55 -3.88
C PHE A 88 -19.13 0.03 -3.73
N HIS A 89 -19.27 -0.68 -4.85
CA HIS A 89 -18.94 -2.10 -4.86
C HIS A 89 -17.42 -2.29 -4.79
N PHE A 90 -16.96 -3.01 -3.77
CA PHE A 90 -15.54 -3.22 -3.51
C PHE A 90 -14.77 -3.77 -4.71
N TYR A 91 -15.30 -4.83 -5.35
CA TYR A 91 -14.61 -5.49 -6.46
C TYR A 91 -14.38 -4.57 -7.66
N ARG A 92 -15.12 -3.46 -7.74
CA ARG A 92 -14.96 -2.41 -8.74
C ARG A 92 -13.98 -1.37 -8.25
N LEU A 93 -14.20 -0.86 -7.04
CA LEU A 93 -13.36 0.16 -6.43
C LEU A 93 -11.89 -0.26 -6.47
N ILE A 94 -11.55 -1.47 -6.01
CA ILE A 94 -10.15 -1.89 -5.88
C ILE A 94 -9.40 -2.03 -7.22
N LYS A 95 -10.10 -2.15 -8.35
CA LYS A 95 -9.46 -2.16 -9.67
C LYS A 95 -8.99 -0.77 -10.11
N TYR A 96 -9.62 0.26 -9.54
CA TYR A 96 -9.46 1.65 -9.93
C TYR A 96 -9.10 2.56 -8.76
N ALA A 97 -8.74 1.97 -7.62
CA ALA A 97 -8.37 2.69 -6.41
C ALA A 97 -7.15 2.09 -5.74
N ARG A 98 -6.40 2.94 -5.04
CA ARG A 98 -5.17 2.59 -4.34
C ARG A 98 -5.18 3.21 -2.96
N ASN A 99 -4.80 2.42 -1.96
CA ASN A 99 -4.65 2.88 -0.58
C ASN A 99 -3.27 3.52 -0.41
N GLU A 100 -3.21 4.85 -0.45
CA GLU A 100 -1.98 5.62 -0.35
C GLU A 100 -1.34 5.46 1.03
N THR A 101 -2.15 5.49 2.10
CA THR A 101 -1.67 5.32 3.47
C THR A 101 -1.02 3.95 3.69
N LEU A 102 -1.58 2.88 3.11
CA LEU A 102 -1.00 1.54 3.20
C LEU A 102 0.37 1.47 2.50
N ILE A 103 0.54 2.18 1.38
CA ILE A 103 1.81 2.21 0.66
C ILE A 103 2.87 2.93 1.47
N THR A 104 2.53 4.09 2.04
CA THR A 104 3.42 4.83 2.93
C THR A 104 3.85 3.95 4.10
N ARG A 105 2.91 3.28 4.78
CA ARG A 105 3.22 2.32 5.86
C ARG A 105 4.16 1.20 5.42
N LYS A 106 3.98 0.66 4.20
CA LYS A 106 4.88 -0.36 3.63
C LYS A 106 6.27 0.20 3.30
N ILE A 107 6.38 1.48 2.93
CA ILE A 107 7.67 2.15 2.69
C ILE A 107 8.38 2.40 4.02
N GLU A 108 7.71 3.01 4.99
CA GLU A 108 8.25 3.28 6.33
C GLU A 108 8.77 2.01 6.99
N ARG A 109 8.02 0.90 6.88
CA ARG A 109 8.49 -0.40 7.38
C ARG A 109 9.80 -0.84 6.73
N ARG A 110 9.91 -0.71 5.40
CA ARG A 110 11.14 -1.07 4.68
C ARG A 110 12.32 -0.16 5.04
N VAL A 111 12.05 1.12 5.29
CA VAL A 111 13.08 2.07 5.77
C VAL A 111 13.56 1.64 7.16
N SER A 112 12.65 1.39 8.09
CA SER A 112 12.99 0.91 9.44
C SER A 112 13.75 -0.43 9.42
N ASP A 113 13.37 -1.36 8.54
CA ASP A 113 14.10 -2.61 8.38
C ASP A 113 15.51 -2.39 7.79
N SER A 114 15.69 -1.37 6.94
CA SER A 114 17.01 -0.98 6.40
C SER A 114 17.89 -0.28 7.44
N GLU A 115 17.33 0.53 8.33
CA GLU A 115 18.07 1.20 9.40
C GLU A 115 18.73 0.18 10.32
N LYS A 116 18.01 -0.89 10.68
CA LYS A 116 18.56 -2.00 11.47
C LYS A 116 19.73 -2.69 10.78
N TYR A 117 19.70 -2.77 9.44
CA TYR A 117 20.81 -3.35 8.68
C TYR A 117 22.03 -2.41 8.70
N MET A 118 21.82 -1.10 8.60
CA MET A 118 22.90 -0.12 8.70
C MET A 118 23.56 -0.14 10.08
N GLU A 119 22.77 -0.20 11.15
CA GLU A 119 23.29 -0.33 12.53
C GLU A 119 24.14 -1.59 12.69
N LEU A 120 23.72 -2.71 12.11
CA LEU A 120 24.52 -3.94 12.09
C LEU A 120 25.85 -3.73 11.36
N MET A 121 25.84 -3.06 10.20
CA MET A 121 27.06 -2.79 9.43
C MET A 121 28.01 -1.84 10.16
N GLU A 122 27.50 -0.81 10.83
CA GLU A 122 28.29 0.09 11.67
C GLU A 122 28.98 -0.66 12.80
N ASN A 123 28.26 -1.55 13.50
CA ASN A 123 28.83 -2.41 14.53
C ASN A 123 29.92 -3.35 13.98
N PHE A 124 29.72 -3.92 12.79
CA PHE A 124 30.75 -4.74 12.15
C PHE A 124 31.99 -3.94 11.78
N GLN A 125 31.82 -2.74 11.22
CA GLN A 125 32.95 -1.88 10.86
C GLN A 125 33.72 -1.47 12.12
N GLN A 126 33.02 -1.09 13.19
CA GLN A 126 33.66 -0.76 14.46
C GLN A 126 34.48 -1.93 15.01
N ALA A 127 33.90 -3.14 15.05
CA ALA A 127 34.63 -4.32 15.52
C ALA A 127 35.83 -4.65 14.63
N PHE A 128 35.73 -4.45 13.31
CA PHE A 128 36.84 -4.63 12.39
C PHE A 128 37.96 -3.60 12.63
N ASP A 129 37.61 -2.33 12.81
CA ASP A 129 38.56 -1.25 13.08
C ASP A 129 39.26 -1.47 14.43
N GLU A 130 38.53 -1.92 15.45
CA GLU A 130 39.08 -2.32 16.76
C GLU A 130 40.08 -3.47 16.63
N LEU A 131 39.73 -4.53 15.89
CA LEU A 131 40.65 -5.66 15.63
C LEU A 131 41.89 -5.23 14.85
N GLN A 132 41.74 -4.35 13.86
CA GLN A 132 42.87 -3.83 13.08
C GLN A 132 43.77 -2.93 13.93
N ALA A 133 43.19 -2.16 14.85
CA ALA A 133 43.95 -1.36 15.82
C ALA A 133 44.71 -2.25 16.83
N GLU A 134 44.10 -3.35 17.28
CA GLU A 134 44.76 -4.37 18.11
C GLU A 134 45.87 -5.12 17.36
N ASP A 135 45.72 -5.40 16.07
CA ASP A 135 46.77 -6.06 15.27
C ASP A 135 47.92 -5.11 14.90
N ASN A 136 47.65 -3.81 14.74
CA ASN A 136 48.67 -2.77 14.55
C ASN A 136 49.41 -2.37 15.85
N HIS A 137 49.22 -3.10 16.95
CA HIS A 137 49.88 -2.80 18.21
C HIS A 137 51.40 -3.02 18.09
N PRO A 138 52.25 -2.01 18.40
CA PRO A 138 53.70 -2.04 18.16
C PRO A 138 54.49 -3.11 18.94
N LYS A 139 53.82 -3.93 19.77
CA LYS A 139 54.43 -5.04 20.52
C LYS A 139 54.64 -6.32 19.68
N ARG A 140 54.07 -6.43 18.47
CA ARG A 140 54.28 -7.60 17.59
C ARG A 140 55.36 -7.40 16.52
N LEU A 141 55.71 -6.16 16.18
CA LEU A 141 56.75 -5.86 15.16
C LEU A 141 58.17 -5.71 15.74
N GLY A 142 58.37 -5.96 17.04
CA GLY A 142 59.68 -5.87 17.68
C GLY A 142 59.86 -6.97 18.71
N ASN A 143 60.34 -8.14 18.27
CA ASN A 143 61.33 -8.98 18.97
C ASN A 143 61.55 -10.30 18.23
N GLY A 144 62.05 -10.21 17.00
CA GLY A 144 62.47 -11.40 16.28
C GLY A 144 63.18 -11.05 14.99
N LEU A 145 64.36 -10.43 15.10
CA LEU A 145 65.49 -10.49 14.15
C LEU A 145 66.52 -9.39 14.48
N SER A 146 67.55 -9.74 15.26
CA SER A 146 68.93 -9.23 15.09
C SER A 146 69.81 -9.75 16.24
N ASP A 147 70.73 -10.65 15.88
CA ASP A 147 71.97 -11.12 16.52
C ASP A 147 72.00 -11.59 17.99
#